data_AF-I3XK07-F1
#
_entry.id   AF-I3XK07-F1
#
_cell.length_a   1.000
_cell.length_b   1.000
_cell.length_c   1.000
_cell.angle_alpha   90.00
_cell.angle_beta   90.00
_cell.angle_gamma   90.00
#
_symmetry.space_group_name_H-M   'P 1'
#
loop_
_entity.id
_entity.type
_entity.pdbx_description
1 polymer ?
#
loop_
_entity_poly.entity_id
_entity_poly.type
_entity_poly.pdbx_seq_one_letter_code
_entity_poly.pdbx_strand_id
1 'polypeptide(L)'
;MMSGRPGRVPLQFLPDEARNLPPPKLTDPRLLYIGFMGYCSGLLDNALRRRPVLSAGLHRQLLHVTSFVFIGYYLLKRQEYMYAVRDHDMLAYIKSHPEDFPEKDRKTYGEIFEEFYPVR
;
A
#
# COMPACT_ATOMS: atom_id res chain seq x y z
N MET A 1 -10.87 10.90 -7.83
CA MET A 1 -10.36 10.61 -9.19
C MET A 1 -10.90 9.28 -9.74
N MET A 2 -10.76 8.13 -9.08
CA MET A 2 -11.23 6.82 -9.61
C MET A 2 -12.70 6.47 -9.29
N SER A 3 -13.55 7.45 -9.00
CA SER A 3 -14.96 7.24 -8.65
C SER A 3 -15.83 6.86 -9.85
N GLY A 4 -15.45 7.31 -11.06
CA GLY A 4 -16.21 7.07 -12.31
C GLY A 4 -15.65 5.95 -13.20
N ARG A 5 -14.81 5.04 -12.68
CA ARG A 5 -14.26 3.95 -13.49
C ARG A 5 -15.39 3.06 -14.03
N PRO A 6 -15.47 2.83 -15.35
CA PRO A 6 -16.52 1.96 -15.93
C PRO A 6 -16.38 0.54 -15.37
N GLY A 7 -17.51 -0.10 -15.04
CA GLY A 7 -17.54 -1.43 -14.42
C GLY A 7 -17.34 -1.45 -12.89
N ARG A 8 -17.20 -0.29 -12.24
CA ARG A 8 -17.15 -0.20 -10.78
C ARG A 8 -18.52 -0.51 -10.16
N VAL A 9 -18.60 -1.61 -9.41
CA VAL A 9 -19.76 -1.92 -8.57
C VAL A 9 -19.63 -1.16 -7.23
N PRO A 10 -20.64 -0.40 -6.79
CA PRO A 10 -20.57 0.32 -5.52
C PRO A 10 -20.48 -0.67 -4.34
N LEU A 11 -19.79 -0.26 -3.26
CA LEU A 11 -19.62 -1.01 -2.00
C LEU A 11 -18.89 -2.36 -2.10
N GLN A 12 -18.41 -2.77 -3.28
CA GLN A 12 -17.56 -3.96 -3.39
C GLN A 12 -16.17 -3.66 -2.82
N PHE A 13 -15.78 -4.35 -1.73
CA PHE A 13 -14.50 -4.09 -1.07
C PHE A 13 -13.31 -4.57 -1.91
N LEU A 14 -13.41 -5.79 -2.44
CA LEU A 14 -12.47 -6.41 -3.37
C LEU A 14 -13.29 -7.04 -4.51
N PRO A 15 -13.12 -6.57 -5.75
CA PRO A 15 -13.81 -7.17 -6.90
C PRO A 15 -13.16 -8.48 -7.33
N ASP A 16 -13.86 -9.26 -8.16
CA ASP A 16 -13.36 -10.55 -8.60
C ASP A 16 -12.09 -10.45 -9.45
N GLU A 17 -11.89 -9.35 -10.18
CA GLU A 17 -10.64 -9.06 -10.89
C GLU A 17 -9.43 -8.94 -9.96
N ALA A 18 -9.63 -8.57 -8.69
CA ALA A 18 -8.56 -8.49 -7.71
C ALA A 18 -7.98 -9.88 -7.36
N ARG A 19 -8.66 -10.98 -7.72
CA ARG A 19 -8.16 -12.35 -7.53
C ARG A 19 -7.03 -12.69 -8.52
N ASN A 20 -6.91 -11.93 -9.61
CA ASN A 20 -5.84 -12.11 -10.59
C ASN A 20 -4.49 -11.55 -10.09
N LEU A 21 -4.51 -10.75 -9.02
CA LEU A 21 -3.31 -10.19 -8.42
C LEU A 21 -2.70 -11.17 -7.40
N PRO A 22 -1.35 -11.24 -7.31
CA PRO A 22 -0.70 -12.04 -6.29
C PRO A 22 -1.06 -11.47 -4.90
N PRO A 23 -1.58 -12.28 -3.96
CA PRO A 23 -1.95 -11.79 -2.64
C PRO A 23 -0.71 -11.46 -1.79
N PRO A 24 -0.85 -10.58 -0.79
CA PRO A 24 0.23 -10.28 0.13
C PRO A 24 0.63 -11.54 0.91
N LYS A 25 1.93 -11.73 1.11
CA LYS A 25 2.48 -12.86 1.87
C LYS A 25 2.17 -12.67 3.36
N LEU A 26 2.05 -13.77 4.10
CA LEU A 26 1.88 -13.69 5.56
C LEU A 26 3.10 -13.07 6.27
N THR A 27 4.27 -13.14 5.64
CA THR A 27 5.53 -12.55 6.13
C THR A 27 5.81 -11.17 5.53
N ASP A 28 4.82 -10.52 4.91
CA ASP A 28 4.99 -9.17 4.37
C ASP A 28 5.39 -8.19 5.50
N PRO A 29 6.47 -7.40 5.35
CA PRO A 29 6.90 -6.44 6.37
C PRO A 29 5.82 -5.43 6.74
N ARG A 30 4.94 -5.06 5.80
CA ARG A 30 3.81 -4.15 6.08
C ARG A 30 2.80 -4.81 7.02
N LEU A 31 2.52 -6.10 6.81
CA LEU A 31 1.60 -6.86 7.66
C LEU A 31 2.20 -7.10 9.04
N LEU A 32 3.50 -7.41 9.11
CA LEU A 32 4.23 -7.53 10.38
C LEU A 32 4.18 -6.22 11.17
N TYR A 33 4.38 -5.08 10.51
CA TYR A 33 4.27 -3.77 11.14
C TYR A 33 2.85 -3.49 11.66
N ILE A 34 1.81 -3.85 10.92
CA ILE A 34 0.41 -3.73 11.39
C ILE A 34 0.17 -4.62 12.62
N GLY A 35 0.70 -5.85 12.63
CA GLY A 35 0.67 -6.72 13.81
C GLY A 35 1.38 -6.11 15.02
N PHE A 36 2.55 -5.48 14.80
CA PHE A 36 3.26 -4.72 15.81
C PHE A 36 2.46 -3.53 16.35
N MET A 37 1.75 -2.81 15.49
CA MET A 37 0.81 -1.76 15.92
C MET A 37 -0.32 -2.31 16.80
N GLY A 38 -0.83 -3.51 16.50
CA GLY A 38 -1.78 -4.22 17.35
C GLY A 38 -1.19 -4.55 18.73
N TYR A 39 0.07 -4.99 18.78
CA TYR A 39 0.77 -5.22 20.05
C TYR A 39 0.91 -3.93 20.86
N CYS A 40 1.37 -2.83 20.24
CA CYS A 40 1.46 -1.51 20.87
C CYS A 40 0.10 -1.02 21.39
N SER A 41 -1.00 -1.28 20.67
CA SER A 41 -2.35 -0.97 21.12
C SER A 41 -2.72 -1.73 22.40
N GLY A 42 -2.36 -3.01 22.50
CA GLY A 42 -2.57 -3.81 23.73
C GLY A 42 -1.73 -3.32 24.92
N LEU A 43 -0.48 -2.91 24.68
CA LEU A 43 0.35 -2.31 25.74
C LEU A 43 -0.24 -0.98 26.24
N LEU A 44 -0.72 -0.15 25.31
CA LEU A 44 -1.34 1.13 25.62
C LEU A 44 -2.64 0.95 26.42
N ASP A 45 -3.49 -0.01 26.04
CA ASP A 45 -4.71 -0.34 26.79
C ASP A 45 -4.42 -0.74 28.25
N ASN A 46 -3.38 -1.54 28.47
CA ASN A 46 -2.93 -1.90 29.82
C ASN A 46 -2.39 -0.69 30.60
N ALA A 47 -1.61 0.17 29.94
CA ALA A 47 -1.06 1.38 30.54
C ALA A 47 -2.16 2.36 30.99
N LEU A 48 -3.16 2.61 30.13
CA LEU A 48 -4.31 3.48 30.45
C LEU A 48 -5.09 2.97 31.66
N ARG A 49 -5.24 1.65 31.78
CA ARG A 49 -5.98 1.01 32.89
C ARG A 49 -5.13 0.80 34.15
N ARG A 50 -3.91 1.34 34.19
CA ARG A 50 -2.95 1.18 35.30
C ARG A 50 -2.72 -0.29 35.69
N ARG A 51 -2.72 -1.17 34.68
CA ARG A 51 -2.40 -2.61 34.82
C ARG A 51 -0.92 -2.84 34.51
N PRO A 52 -0.28 -3.92 35.00
CA PRO A 52 1.08 -4.24 34.63
C PRO A 52 1.16 -4.49 33.11
N VAL A 53 1.89 -3.62 32.41
CA VAL A 53 1.84 -3.47 30.94
C VAL A 53 2.16 -4.77 30.20
N LEU A 54 3.19 -5.47 30.64
CA LEU A 54 3.70 -6.68 29.98
C LEU A 54 3.02 -7.98 30.44
N SER A 55 2.48 -8.01 31.66
CA SER A 55 2.01 -9.25 32.28
C SER A 55 0.49 -9.41 32.26
N ALA A 56 -0.27 -8.31 32.25
CA ALA A 56 -1.71 -8.38 32.27
C ALA A 56 -2.28 -8.71 30.89
N GLY A 57 -3.14 -9.73 30.83
CA GLY A 57 -4.06 -9.92 29.70
C GLY A 57 -3.41 -10.37 28.39
N LEU A 58 -2.55 -11.40 28.42
CA LEU A 58 -1.96 -12.01 27.22
C LEU A 58 -3.01 -12.40 26.16
N HIS A 59 -4.17 -12.89 26.58
CA HIS A 59 -5.29 -13.18 25.68
C HIS A 59 -5.80 -11.93 24.93
N ARG A 60 -5.77 -10.76 25.57
CA ARG A 60 -6.16 -9.48 24.95
C ARG A 60 -5.09 -9.00 23.99
N GLN A 61 -3.81 -9.08 24.37
CA GLN A 61 -2.70 -8.73 23.49
C GLN A 61 -2.72 -9.60 22.22
N LEU A 62 -2.94 -10.91 22.37
CA LEU A 62 -3.11 -11.82 21.23
C LEU A 62 -4.31 -11.43 20.36
N LEU A 63 -5.45 -11.06 20.96
CA LEU A 63 -6.63 -10.57 20.23
C LEU A 63 -6.33 -9.28 19.46
N HIS A 64 -5.64 -8.32 20.07
CA HIS A 64 -5.25 -7.08 19.39
C HIS A 64 -4.34 -7.35 18.19
N VAL A 65 -3.32 -8.20 18.35
CA VAL A 65 -2.42 -8.55 17.23
C VAL A 65 -3.18 -9.27 16.13
N THR A 66 -3.96 -10.30 16.46
CA THR A 66 -4.70 -11.09 15.46
C THR A 66 -5.76 -10.28 14.72
N SER A 67 -6.50 -9.40 15.40
CA SER A 67 -7.47 -8.51 14.76
C SER A 67 -6.82 -7.50 13.83
N PHE A 68 -5.69 -6.90 14.23
CA PHE A 68 -4.94 -5.97 13.39
C PHE A 68 -4.35 -6.66 12.16
N VAL A 69 -3.76 -7.85 12.32
CA VAL A 69 -3.25 -8.64 11.19
C VAL A 69 -4.39 -9.02 10.24
N PHE A 70 -5.53 -9.46 10.76
CA PHE A 70 -6.68 -9.84 9.94
C PHE A 70 -7.20 -8.65 9.11
N ILE A 71 -7.48 -7.51 9.74
CA ILE A 71 -7.96 -6.32 9.05
C ILE A 71 -6.88 -5.79 8.09
N GLY A 72 -5.64 -5.72 8.56
CA GLY A 72 -4.48 -5.27 7.79
C GLY A 72 -4.27 -6.06 6.51
N TYR A 73 -4.47 -7.38 6.54
CA TYR A 73 -4.36 -8.25 5.38
C TYR A 73 -5.31 -7.84 4.26
N TYR A 74 -6.59 -7.61 4.58
CA TYR A 74 -7.59 -7.19 3.59
C TYR A 74 -7.36 -5.75 3.11
N LEU A 75 -6.88 -4.86 4.00
CA LEU A 75 -6.52 -3.50 3.62
C LEU A 75 -5.35 -3.49 2.63
N LEU A 76 -4.29 -4.26 2.88
CA LEU A 76 -3.16 -4.39 1.96
C LEU A 76 -3.59 -4.98 0.62
N LYS A 77 -4.43 -6.01 0.62
CA LYS A 77 -4.96 -6.59 -0.61
C LYS A 77 -5.76 -5.57 -1.43
N ARG A 78 -6.57 -4.73 -0.77
CA ARG A 78 -7.28 -3.64 -1.44
C ARG A 78 -6.33 -2.55 -1.95
N GLN A 79 -5.31 -2.20 -1.17
CA GLN A 79 -4.31 -1.21 -1.55
C GLN A 79 -3.58 -1.64 -2.84
N GLU A 80 -3.11 -2.87 -2.90
CA GLU A 80 -2.45 -3.43 -4.09
C GLU A 80 -3.36 -3.43 -5.31
N TYR A 81 -4.62 -3.83 -5.11
CA TYR A 81 -5.62 -3.76 -6.17
C TYR A 81 -5.84 -2.33 -6.70
N MET A 82 -5.97 -1.34 -5.81
CA MET A 82 -6.16 0.06 -6.22
C MET A 82 -4.96 0.60 -7.01
N TYR A 83 -3.74 0.24 -6.63
CA TYR A 83 -2.54 0.64 -7.37
C TYR A 83 -2.42 -0.09 -8.72
N ALA A 84 -2.74 -1.38 -8.77
CA ALA A 84 -2.75 -2.13 -10.02
C ALA A 84 -3.75 -1.53 -11.02
N VAL A 85 -4.94 -1.15 -10.57
CA VAL A 85 -5.94 -0.48 -11.40
C VAL A 85 -5.44 0.88 -11.88
N ARG A 86 -4.79 1.66 -11.01
CA ARG A 86 -4.24 2.97 -11.39
C ARG A 86 -3.21 2.83 -12.50
N ASP A 87 -2.31 1.87 -12.36
CA ASP A 87 -1.24 1.67 -13.34
C ASP A 87 -1.80 1.10 -14.64
N HIS A 88 -2.81 0.22 -14.57
CA HIS A 88 -3.55 -0.26 -15.74
C HIS A 88 -4.20 0.89 -16.52
N ASP A 89 -4.95 1.75 -15.85
CA ASP A 89 -5.66 2.86 -16.49
C ASP A 89 -4.67 3.89 -17.06
N MET A 90 -3.55 4.15 -16.38
CA MET A 90 -2.47 5.01 -16.86
C MET A 90 -1.82 4.46 -18.15
N LEU A 91 -1.46 3.18 -18.16
CA LEU A 91 -0.84 2.55 -19.33
C LEU A 91 -1.82 2.45 -20.52
N ALA A 92 -3.10 2.17 -20.24
CA ALA A 92 -4.14 2.17 -21.25
C ALA A 92 -4.29 3.57 -21.88
N TYR A 93 -4.27 4.63 -21.05
CA TYR A 93 -4.37 6.00 -21.50
C TYR A 93 -3.20 6.40 -22.42
N ILE A 94 -1.96 6.12 -21.99
CA ILE A 94 -0.74 6.38 -22.77
C ILE A 94 -0.79 5.64 -24.12
N LYS A 95 -1.24 4.38 -24.11
CA LYS A 95 -1.35 3.59 -25.34
C LYS A 95 -2.41 4.13 -26.31
N SER A 96 -3.50 4.69 -25.80
CA SER A 96 -4.58 5.26 -26.62
C SER A 96 -4.28 6.65 -27.18
N HIS A 97 -3.36 7.41 -26.57
CA HIS A 97 -3.00 8.77 -26.98
C HIS A 97 -1.48 8.91 -27.20
N PRO A 98 -0.90 8.23 -28.22
CA PRO A 98 0.53 8.33 -28.50
C PRO A 98 0.97 9.77 -28.87
N GLU A 99 0.07 10.61 -29.37
CA GLU A 99 0.30 12.01 -29.70
C GLU A 99 0.61 12.89 -28.48
N ASP A 100 0.01 12.58 -27.32
CA ASP A 100 0.25 13.30 -26.06
C ASP A 100 1.57 12.86 -25.42
N PHE A 101 2.04 11.65 -25.73
CA PHE A 101 3.24 11.03 -25.15
C PHE A 101 4.26 10.64 -26.22
N PRO A 102 4.82 11.60 -26.99
CA PRO A 102 5.85 11.31 -27.97
C PRO A 102 7.10 10.76 -27.29
N GLU A 103 7.71 9.74 -27.87
CA GLU A 103 9.01 9.24 -27.41
C GLU A 103 10.07 10.30 -27.68
N LYS A 104 10.62 10.89 -26.62
CA LYS A 104 11.67 11.89 -26.74
C LYS A 104 13.01 11.20 -26.96
N ASP A 105 13.71 11.61 -28.01
CA ASP A 105 15.08 11.16 -28.28
C ASP A 105 15.98 11.39 -27.05
N ARG A 106 16.54 10.30 -26.53
CA ARG A 106 17.42 10.31 -25.36
C ARG A 106 18.83 10.71 -25.81
N LYS A 107 19.17 11.99 -25.62
CA LYS A 107 20.52 12.50 -25.87
C LYS A 107 21.50 11.93 -24.87
N THR A 108 22.71 11.60 -25.32
CA THR A 108 23.78 11.14 -24.44
C THR A 108 24.45 12.33 -23.73
N TYR A 109 25.09 12.10 -22.59
CA TYR A 109 25.85 13.15 -21.87
C TYR A 109 27.01 13.73 -22.68
N GLY A 110 27.39 13.12 -23.82
CA GLY A 110 28.31 13.73 -24.77
C GLY A 110 27.72 14.95 -25.50
N GLU A 111 26.40 15.03 -25.61
CA GLU A 111 25.68 16.13 -26.27
C GLU A 111 25.12 17.17 -25.28
N ILE A 112 25.08 16.83 -23.98
CA ILE A 112 24.50 17.65 -22.93
C ILE A 112 25.64 18.33 -22.16
N PHE A 113 25.69 19.67 -22.20
CA PHE A 113 26.60 20.45 -21.38
C PHE A 113 25.87 20.97 -20.15
N GLU A 114 26.25 20.47 -18.97
CA GLU A 114 25.74 20.95 -17.69
C GLU A 114 26.71 21.97 -17.08
N GLU A 115 26.18 23.02 -16.46
CA GLU A 115 27.00 23.99 -15.75
C GLU A 115 27.52 23.38 -14.45
N PHE A 116 28.85 23.35 -14.29
CA PHE A 116 29.48 22.83 -13.08
C PHE A 116 29.61 23.93 -12.01
N TYR A 117 28.89 23.79 -10.90
CA TYR A 117 29.01 24.65 -9.72
C TYR A 117 29.93 23.99 -8.67
N PRO A 118 31.22 24.38 -8.58
CA PRO A 118 32.12 23.83 -7.57
C PRO A 118 31.72 24.27 -6.17
N VAL A 119 31.80 23.35 -5.21
CA VAL A 119 31.70 23.66 -3.78
C VAL A 119 33.00 24.32 -3.34
N ARG A 120 32.92 25.57 -2.89
CA ARG A 120 34.05 26.40 -2.40
C ARG A 120 33.80 26.81 -0.97
#